data_AF-A0A1Z3HV03-F1
#
_entry.id   AF-A0A1Z3HV03-F1
#
_cell.length_a   1.000
_cell.length_b   1.000
_cell.length_c   1.000
_cell.angle_alpha   90.00
_cell.angle_beta   90.00
_cell.angle_gamma   90.00
#
_symmetry.space_group_name_H-M   'P 1'
#
loop_
_entity.id
_entity.type
_entity.pdbx_description
1 polymer ?
#
loop_
_entity_poly.entity_id
_entity_poly.type
_entity_poly.pdbx_seq_one_letter_code
_entity_poly.pdbx_strand_id
1 'polypeptide(L)' 'MTLQELIQEAQRLSWQEQFHLATRLLQWVEAKMPVQFESQSTKQRQPDLHPGAFVVADDFNEPLPDSFWLGEG' A
#
# COMPACT_ATOMS: atom_id res chain seq x y z
N MET A 1 1.18 24.97 12.13
CA MET A 1 0.87 23.66 12.73
C MET A 1 1.16 22.58 11.73
N THR A 2 2.31 21.95 11.89
CA THR A 2 2.71 20.72 11.21
C THR A 2 2.10 19.52 11.92
N LEU A 3 2.03 18.37 11.25
CA LEU A 3 1.58 17.13 11.86
C LEU A 3 2.45 16.73 13.07
N GLN A 4 3.75 17.03 13.02
CA GLN A 4 4.67 16.77 14.12
C GLN A 4 4.31 17.59 15.38
N GLU A 5 4.01 18.87 15.22
CA GLU A 5 3.58 19.72 16.34
C GLU A 5 2.29 19.21 16.97
N LEU A 6 1.34 18.74 16.15
CA LEU A 6 0.08 18.18 16.63
C LEU A 6 0.28 16.87 17.40
N ILE A 7 1.16 15.99 16.91
CA ILE A 7 1.50 14.73 17.58
C ILE A 7 2.20 15.01 18.91
N GLN A 8 3.12 15.97 18.93
CA GLN A 8 3.80 16.39 20.16
C GLN A 8 2.83 16.94 21.20
N GLU A 9 1.86 17.76 20.79
CA GLU A 9 0.85 18.28 21.71
C GLU A 9 -0.07 17.17 22.24
N ALA A 10 -0.44 16.20 21.41
CA ALA A 10 -1.23 15.04 21.83
C ALA A 10 -0.47 14.16 22.85
N GLN A 11 0.86 14.08 22.78
CA GLN A 11 1.69 13.34 23.74
C GLN A 11 1.82 14.03 25.10
N ARG A 12 1.55 15.34 25.18
CA ARG A 12 1.58 16.10 26.44
C ARG A 12 0.33 15.89 27.30
N LEU A 13 -0.72 15.30 26.72
CA LEU A 13 -1.98 15.00 27.41
C LEU A 13 -1.82 13.82 28.38
N SER A 14 -2.72 13.74 29.36
CA SER A 14 -2.78 12.58 30.26
C SER A 14 -3.20 11.31 29.51
N TRP A 15 -2.89 10.15 30.09
CA TRP A 15 -3.23 8.85 29.50
C TRP A 15 -4.73 8.68 29.21
N GLN A 16 -5.61 9.22 30.06
CA GLN A 16 -7.06 9.17 29.86
C GLN A 16 -7.51 10.00 28.65
N GLU A 17 -6.92 11.18 28.48
CA GLU A 17 -7.20 12.06 27.35
C GLU A 17 -6.64 11.49 26.04
N GLN A 18 -5.46 10.88 26.09
CA GLN A 18 -4.87 10.16 24.96
C GLN A 18 -5.77 9.01 24.50
N PHE A 19 -6.27 8.21 25.46
CA PHE A 19 -7.17 7.10 25.14
C PHE A 19 -8.49 7.57 24.54
N HIS A 20 -9.07 8.64 25.10
CA HIS A 20 -10.30 9.23 24.58
C HIS A 20 -10.10 9.80 23.15
N LEU A 21 -8.97 10.47 22.91
CA LEU A 21 -8.60 10.99 21.60
C LEU A 21 -8.38 9.87 20.58
N ALA A 22 -7.67 8.81 20.94
CA ALA A 22 -7.45 7.65 20.08
C ALA A 22 -8.77 6.97 19.70
N THR A 23 -9.69 6.81 20.65
CA THR A 23 -11.02 6.24 20.41
C THR A 23 -11.81 7.09 19.42
N ARG A 24 -11.80 8.42 19.60
CA ARG A 24 -12.48 9.36 18.69
C ARG A 24 -11.89 9.35 17.28
N LEU A 25 -10.57 9.25 17.16
CA LEU A 25 -9.89 9.14 15.87
C LEU A 25 -10.27 7.84 15.15
N LEU A 26 -10.34 6.72 15.87
CA LEU A 26 -10.75 5.44 15.29
C LEU A 26 -12.18 5.50 14.74
N GLN A 27 -13.13 6.04 15.52
CA GLN A 27 -14.51 6.25 15.08
C GLN A 27 -14.60 7.18 13.86
N TRP A 28 -13.77 8.22 13.82
CA TRP A 28 -13.72 9.14 12.69
C TRP A 28 -13.17 8.45 11.43
N VAL A 29 -12.14 7.61 11.57
CA VAL A 29 -11.59 6.80 10.47
C VAL A 29 -12.65 5.84 9.93
N GLU A 30 -13.36 5.12 10.79
CA GLU A 30 -14.45 4.21 10.37
C GLU A 30 -15.57 4.96 9.63
N ALA A 31 -15.90 6.18 10.06
CA ALA A 31 -16.94 6.99 9.42
C ALA A 31 -16.49 7.64 8.09
N LYS A 32 -15.18 7.89 7.91
CA LYS A 32 -14.62 8.60 6.75
C LYS A 32 -13.98 7.70 5.72
N MET A 33 -13.55 6.51 6.12
CA MET A 33 -13.06 5.46 5.25
C MET A 33 -14.13 4.37 5.20
N PRO A 34 -15.22 4.54 4.41
CA PRO A 34 -15.97 3.36 4.01
C PRO A 34 -14.92 2.43 3.41
N VAL A 35 -14.78 1.24 3.99
CA VAL A 35 -13.80 0.27 3.52
C VAL A 35 -14.19 -0.09 2.10
N GLN A 36 -13.71 0.71 1.15
CA GLN A 36 -13.52 0.31 -0.22
C GLN A 36 -12.35 -0.67 -0.12
N PHE A 37 -12.64 -1.89 0.36
CA PHE A 37 -12.31 -3.01 -0.48
C PHE A 37 -12.98 -2.64 -1.80
N GLU A 38 -12.25 -1.93 -2.66
CA GLU A 38 -12.43 -2.12 -4.08
C GLU A 38 -12.43 -3.64 -4.15
N SER A 39 -13.61 -4.21 -4.33
CA SER A 39 -13.74 -5.53 -4.88
C SER A 39 -12.77 -5.42 -6.03
N GLN A 40 -11.59 -6.05 -5.89
CA GLN A 40 -10.66 -6.18 -6.98
C GLN A 40 -11.59 -6.74 -8.03
N SER A 41 -12.04 -5.89 -8.95
CA SER A 41 -12.90 -6.32 -10.03
C SER A 41 -12.03 -7.41 -10.58
N THR A 42 -12.45 -8.66 -10.42
CA THR A 42 -11.66 -9.82 -10.81
C THR A 42 -11.69 -9.70 -12.31
N LYS A 43 -10.84 -8.82 -12.84
CA LYS A 43 -10.74 -8.51 -14.25
C LYS A 43 -10.35 -9.85 -14.80
N GLN A 44 -11.35 -10.49 -15.38
CA GLN A 44 -11.20 -11.82 -15.89
C GLN A 44 -10.08 -11.70 -16.92
N ARG A 45 -9.03 -12.52 -16.76
CA ARG A 45 -7.93 -12.51 -17.72
C ARG A 45 -8.53 -12.79 -19.09
N GLN A 46 -8.47 -11.81 -19.98
CA GLN A 46 -8.94 -11.96 -21.35
C GLN A 46 -7.76 -12.47 -22.17
N PRO A 47 -7.83 -13.70 -22.72
CA PRO A 47 -6.82 -14.15 -23.67
C PRO A 47 -6.80 -13.20 -24.87
N ASP A 48 -5.62 -12.97 -25.44
CA ASP A 48 -5.41 -12.11 -26.62
C ASP A 48 -5.86 -10.65 -26.47
N LEU A 49 -5.92 -10.09 -25.25
CA LEU A 49 -6.28 -8.69 -25.03
C LEU A 49 -5.30 -7.71 -25.72
N HIS A 50 -4.02 -8.09 -25.82
CA HIS A 50 -2.95 -7.30 -26.42
C HIS A 50 -2.07 -8.18 -27.34
N PRO A 51 -2.58 -8.56 -28.53
CA PRO A 51 -1.82 -9.41 -29.44
C PRO A 51 -0.55 -8.69 -29.89
N GLY A 52 0.60 -9.38 -29.81
CA GLY A 52 1.91 -8.84 -30.18
C GLY A 52 2.58 -7.93 -29.14
N ALA A 53 1.94 -7.65 -27.99
CA ALA A 53 2.56 -6.89 -26.91
C ALA A 53 3.60 -7.69 -26.11
N PHE A 54 3.56 -9.02 -26.21
CA PHE A 54 4.55 -9.90 -25.62
C PHE A 54 5.54 -10.35 -26.70
N VAL A 55 6.78 -9.89 -26.58
CA VAL A 55 7.92 -10.34 -27.39
C VAL A 55 8.87 -11.05 -26.44
N VAL A 56 9.10 -12.34 -26.69
CA VAL A 56 10.10 -13.11 -25.94
C VAL A 56 11.46 -12.70 -26.47
N ALA A 57 12.34 -12.24 -25.58
CA ALA A 57 13.73 -11.97 -25.94
C ALA A 57 14.48 -13.27 -26.22
N ASP A 58 15.50 -13.22 -27.08
CA ASP A 58 16.27 -14.40 -27.50
C ASP A 58 16.97 -15.10 -26.31
N ASP A 59 17.28 -14.33 -25.27
CA ASP A 59 17.94 -14.76 -24.03
C ASP A 59 16.96 -15.23 -22.93
N PHE A 60 15.66 -15.35 -23.22
CA PHE A 60 14.67 -15.74 -22.20
C PHE A 60 14.98 -17.09 -21.51
N ASN A 61 15.65 -17.99 -22.23
CA ASN A 61 16.06 -19.30 -21.70
C ASN A 61 17.44 -19.28 -21.03
N GLU A 62 18.16 -18.16 -21.08
CA GLU A 62 19.45 -18.03 -20.41
C GLU A 62 19.24 -17.89 -18.89
N PRO A 63 20.15 -18.45 -18.08
CA PRO A 63 20.09 -18.26 -16.64
C PRO A 63 20.28 -16.79 -16.27
N LEU A 64 19.45 -16.29 -15.36
CA LEU A 64 19.61 -14.94 -14.81
C LEU A 64 20.96 -14.83 -14.06
N PRO A 65 21.67 -13.70 -14.16
CA PRO A 65 22.96 -13.50 -13.50
C PRO A 65 22.81 -13.48 -11.98
N ASP A 66 23.88 -13.84 -11.25
CA ASP A 66 23.87 -13.87 -9.78
C ASP A 66 23.46 -12.52 -9.16
N SER A 67 23.82 -11.39 -9.77
CA SER A 67 23.44 -10.05 -9.31
C SER A 67 21.92 -9.85 -9.24
N PHE A 68 21.15 -10.48 -10.15
CA PHE A 68 19.68 -10.45 -10.11
C PHE A 68 19.15 -11.15 -8.84
N TRP A 69 19.74 -12.28 -8.48
CA TRP A 69 19.36 -13.04 -7.28
C TRP A 69 19.83 -12.38 -5.98
N LEU A 70 20.98 -11.70 -6.02
CA LEU A 70 21.60 -11.04 -4.87
C LEU A 70 21.08 -9.60 -4.66
N GLY A 71 20.35 -9.03 -5.61
CA GLY A 71 19.80 -7.68 -5.53
C GLY A 71 20.88 -6.59 -5.63
N GLU A 72 21.98 -6.88 -6.32
CA GLU A 72 23.08 -5.94 -6.55
C GLU A 72 22.81 -5.15 -7.84
N GLY A 73 22.72 -3.82 -7.75
CA GLY A 73 22.44 -2.90 -8.86
C GLY A 73 23.33 -1.67 -8.86
#